data_AF-A0AAD7MRR0-F1
#
_entry.id   AF-A0AAD7MRR0-F1
#
_cell.length_a   1.000
_cell.length_b   1.000
_cell.length_c   1.000
_cell.angle_alpha   90.00
_cell.angle_beta   90.00
_cell.angle_gamma   90.00
#
_symmetry.space_group_name_H-M   'P 1'
#
loop_
_entity.id
_entity.type
_entity.pdbx_description
1 polymer ?
#
loop_
_entity_poly.entity_id
_entity_poly.type
_entity_poly.pdbx_seq_one_letter_code
_entity_poly.pdbx_strand_id
1 'polypeptide(L)'
;MPRTIQEIKNLSPRFRILVIGRRNAGKTTILKKMCDSDGSDLQIVDANGKQVDPSILEPNRQRGMSDIENEITFRSNPLFVFHDSRGIEAGAEHEKDSQLRTEYLWNFLRKRSMSERIKDQIHAVWFCIPMDEQRAPSAQFELTFFNA
;
A
#
# COMPACT_ATOMS: atom_id res chain seq x y z
N MET A 1 -25.91 -5.12 19.95
CA MET A 1 -24.73 -4.89 20.81
C MET A 1 -23.53 -4.58 19.91
N PRO A 2 -22.78 -3.49 20.15
CA PRO A 2 -21.50 -3.26 19.48
C PRO A 2 -20.53 -4.39 19.81
N ARG A 3 -19.67 -4.78 18.86
CA ARG A 3 -18.59 -5.74 19.13
C ARG A 3 -17.54 -5.13 20.05
N THR A 4 -16.96 -5.94 20.93
CA THR A 4 -15.81 -5.55 21.75
C THR A 4 -14.55 -5.45 20.91
N ILE A 5 -13.52 -4.74 21.40
CA ILE A 5 -12.20 -4.68 20.76
C ILE A 5 -11.62 -6.09 20.55
N GLN A 6 -11.82 -7.00 21.51
CA GLN A 6 -11.32 -8.36 21.41
C GLN A 6 -12.04 -9.15 20.31
N GLU A 7 -13.36 -9.01 20.20
CA GLU A 7 -14.13 -9.63 19.12
C GLU A 7 -13.68 -9.11 17.74
N ILE A 8 -13.43 -7.80 17.61
CA ILE A 8 -12.91 -7.20 16.37
C ILE A 8 -11.52 -7.75 16.04
N LYS A 9 -10.62 -7.85 17.02
CA LYS A 9 -9.30 -8.46 16.84
C LYS A 9 -9.37 -9.93 16.46
N ASN A 10 -10.35 -10.68 16.98
CA ASN A 10 -10.55 -12.08 16.63
C ASN A 10 -11.10 -12.25 15.19
N LEU A 11 -11.92 -11.31 14.73
CA LEU A 11 -12.47 -11.30 13.38
C LEU A 11 -11.44 -10.90 12.32
N SER A 12 -10.54 -9.99 12.67
CA SER A 12 -9.43 -9.58 11.82
C SER A 12 -8.12 -9.63 12.59
N PRO A 13 -7.48 -10.81 12.67
CA PRO A 13 -6.14 -10.94 13.25
C PRO A 13 -5.06 -10.21 12.42
N ARG A 14 -5.40 -9.75 11.20
CA ARG A 14 -4.52 -9.01 10.31
C ARG A 14 -5.24 -7.81 9.72
N PHE A 15 -4.89 -6.62 10.22
CA PHE A 15 -5.38 -5.35 9.72
C PHE A 15 -4.55 -4.91 8.50
N ARG A 16 -5.18 -4.88 7.34
CA ARG A 16 -4.53 -4.61 6.05
C ARG A 16 -4.71 -3.18 5.60
N ILE A 17 -3.61 -2.53 5.24
CA ILE A 17 -3.56 -1.13 4.80
C ILE A 17 -2.95 -1.08 3.41
N LEU A 18 -3.68 -0.49 2.47
CA LEU A 18 -3.12 -0.14 1.17
C LEU A 18 -2.55 1.29 1.24
N VAL A 19 -1.27 1.46 0.94
CA VAL A 19 -0.60 2.75 0.87
C VAL A 19 -0.48 3.15 -0.60
N ILE A 20 -1.15 4.22 -0.99
CA ILE A 20 -1.18 4.75 -2.35
C ILE A 20 -0.67 6.16 -2.46
N GLY A 21 -0.32 6.58 -3.67
CA GLY A 21 0.25 7.89 -3.93
C GLY A 21 1.30 7.85 -5.02
N ARG A 22 1.60 9.01 -5.60
CA ARG A 22 2.62 9.11 -6.65
C ARG A 22 4.02 8.74 -6.15
N ARG A 23 4.96 8.54 -7.07
CA ARG A 23 6.38 8.31 -6.76
C ARG A 23 6.89 9.49 -5.91
N ASN A 24 7.74 9.19 -4.94
CA ASN A 24 8.29 10.15 -3.98
C ASN A 24 7.29 10.84 -3.04
N ALA A 25 6.00 10.45 -3.03
CA ALA A 25 5.01 10.96 -2.06
C ALA A 25 5.23 10.51 -0.59
N GLY A 26 6.36 9.87 -0.28
CA GLY A 26 6.69 9.45 1.08
C GLY A 26 6.08 8.13 1.57
N LYS A 27 5.44 7.33 0.70
CA LYS A 27 4.83 6.03 1.06
C LYS A 27 5.78 5.09 1.80
N THR A 28 6.94 4.81 1.23
CA THR A 28 7.91 3.91 1.86
C THR A 28 8.52 4.52 3.13
N THR A 29 8.61 5.85 3.19
CA THR A 29 9.06 6.57 4.39
C THR A 29 8.06 6.41 5.54
N ILE A 30 6.75 6.55 5.29
CA ILE A 30 5.74 6.35 6.34
C ILE A 30 5.71 4.88 6.78
N LEU A 31 5.87 3.93 5.85
CA LEU A 31 6.00 2.52 6.19
C LEU A 31 7.17 2.30 7.15
N LYS A 32 8.38 2.75 6.80
CA LYS A 32 9.58 2.63 7.65
C LYS A 32 9.41 3.31 9.03
N LYS A 33 8.74 4.46 9.09
CA LYS A 33 8.49 5.16 10.36
C LYS A 33 7.51 4.41 11.27
N MET A 34 6.50 3.73 10.73
CA MET A 34 5.58 2.91 11.52
C MET A 34 6.26 1.71 12.19
N CYS A 35 7.50 1.37 11.79
CA CYS A 35 8.21 0.21 12.28
C CYS A 35 8.98 0.44 13.58
N ASP A 36 9.18 1.69 14.01
CA ASP A 36 10.09 2.09 15.11
C ASP A 36 11.43 1.31 15.11
N SER A 37 11.91 0.92 13.93
CA SER A 37 13.09 0.09 13.74
C SER A 37 13.86 0.55 12.51
N ASP A 38 15.14 0.23 12.47
CA ASP A 38 16.06 0.43 11.35
C ASP A 38 15.71 -0.43 10.10
N GLY A 39 14.55 -1.09 10.10
CA GLY A 39 14.10 -2.00 9.04
C GLY A 39 14.51 -3.46 9.27
N SER A 40 15.23 -3.80 10.35
CA SER A 40 15.64 -5.18 10.66
C SER A 40 14.47 -6.16 10.91
N ASP A 41 13.30 -5.63 11.28
CA ASP A 41 12.08 -6.40 11.54
C ASP A 41 11.10 -6.47 10.35
N LEU A 42 11.44 -5.81 9.25
CA LEU A 42 10.65 -5.83 8.02
C LEU A 42 10.67 -7.23 7.39
N GLN A 43 9.50 -7.75 7.10
CA GLN A 43 9.29 -8.99 6.35
C GLN A 43 8.40 -8.71 5.15
N ILE A 44 8.86 -9.12 3.98
CA ILE A 44 8.08 -9.04 2.75
C ILE A 44 7.87 -10.45 2.24
N VAL A 45 6.62 -10.82 1.99
CA VAL A 45 6.28 -12.07 1.31
C VAL A 45 5.44 -11.77 0.08
N ASP A 46 5.66 -12.52 -1.00
CA ASP A 46 4.84 -12.43 -2.19
C ASP A 46 3.47 -13.09 -2.00
N ALA A 47 2.62 -13.02 -3.04
CA ALA A 47 1.29 -13.63 -3.04
C ALA A 47 1.29 -15.16 -2.80
N ASN A 48 2.43 -15.83 -3.01
CA ASN A 48 2.61 -17.27 -2.78
C ASN A 48 3.23 -17.57 -1.41
N GLY A 49 3.49 -16.54 -0.58
CA GLY A 49 4.13 -16.67 0.73
C GLY A 49 5.65 -16.82 0.68
N LYS A 50 6.29 -16.59 -0.47
CA LYS A 50 7.75 -16.63 -0.60
C LYS A 50 8.37 -15.33 -0.10
N GLN A 51 9.43 -15.43 0.69
CA GLN A 51 10.22 -14.29 1.14
C GLN A 51 10.74 -13.47 -0.05
N VAL A 52 10.57 -12.16 0.01
CA VAL A 52 11.08 -11.18 -0.94
C VAL A 52 12.14 -10.33 -0.25
N ASP A 53 13.22 -10.00 -0.95
CA ASP A 53 14.29 -9.15 -0.41
C ASP A 53 13.73 -7.76 -0.02
N PRO A 54 13.85 -7.34 1.26
CA PRO A 54 13.43 -6.03 1.72
C PRO A 54 14.04 -4.84 0.94
N SER A 55 15.17 -5.06 0.26
CA SER A 55 15.84 -4.04 -0.55
C SER A 55 14.98 -3.47 -1.68
N ILE A 56 13.85 -4.12 -2.04
CA ILE A 56 12.86 -3.57 -2.98
C ILE A 56 12.20 -2.27 -2.48
N LEU A 57 12.23 -2.02 -1.17
CA LEU A 57 11.71 -0.79 -0.55
C LEU A 57 12.80 0.30 -0.43
N GLU A 58 14.04 0.02 -0.82
CA GLU A 58 15.12 1.01 -0.73
C GLU A 58 15.05 2.05 -1.86
N PRO A 59 15.43 3.31 -1.60
CA PRO A 59 15.34 4.37 -2.59
C PRO A 59 16.18 4.14 -3.85
N ASN A 60 17.33 3.46 -3.73
CA ASN A 60 18.39 3.47 -4.76
C ASN A 60 18.44 2.22 -5.63
N ARG A 61 17.63 1.18 -5.34
CA ARG A 61 17.54 -0.02 -6.17
C ARG A 61 16.30 0.03 -7.06
N GLN A 62 16.24 -0.88 -8.03
CA GLN A 62 15.16 -1.05 -8.99
C GLN A 62 13.79 -1.14 -8.29
N ARG A 63 13.20 0.01 -7.95
CA ARG A 63 11.82 0.19 -7.44
C ARG A 63 10.74 -0.28 -8.42
N GLY A 64 11.14 -1.00 -9.47
CA GLY A 64 10.31 -1.67 -10.46
C GLY A 64 9.95 -3.12 -10.11
N MET A 65 10.31 -3.63 -8.92
CA MET A 65 10.03 -5.02 -8.53
C MET A 65 9.01 -5.19 -7.40
N SER A 66 8.59 -4.14 -6.68
CA SER A 66 7.54 -4.32 -5.66
C SER A 66 6.20 -4.57 -6.33
N ASP A 67 5.48 -5.59 -5.88
CA ASP A 67 4.12 -5.91 -6.33
C ASP A 67 3.14 -5.44 -5.25
N ILE A 68 1.98 -4.91 -5.64
CA ILE A 68 0.93 -4.50 -4.69
C ILE A 68 0.41 -5.70 -3.88
N GLU A 69 0.53 -6.91 -4.43
CA GLU A 69 0.11 -8.15 -3.77
C GLU A 69 1.10 -8.60 -2.69
N ASN A 70 2.33 -8.06 -2.68
CA ASN A 70 3.29 -8.37 -1.63
C ASN A 70 2.74 -7.90 -0.28
N GLU A 71 2.83 -8.76 0.73
CA GLU A 71 2.51 -8.44 2.10
C GLU A 71 3.76 -7.92 2.81
N ILE A 72 3.71 -6.67 3.22
CA ILE A 72 4.73 -6.04 4.05
C ILE A 72 4.27 -6.14 5.51
N THR A 73 5.05 -6.79 6.35
CA THR A 73 4.76 -7.02 7.77
C THR A 73 5.99 -6.71 8.62
N PHE A 74 5.77 -6.57 9.93
CA PHE A 74 6.84 -6.33 10.89
C PHE A 74 6.81 -7.38 11.98
N ARG A 75 7.96 -7.97 12.33
CA ARG A 75 8.01 -8.96 13.42
C ARG A 75 7.56 -8.37 14.75
N SER A 76 7.89 -7.11 15.00
CA SER A 76 7.48 -6.34 16.17
C SER A 76 5.97 -6.07 16.22
N ASN A 77 5.29 -6.07 15.06
CA ASN A 77 3.86 -5.83 14.98
C ASN A 77 3.20 -6.61 13.81
N PRO A 78 3.02 -7.93 13.97
CA PRO A 78 2.54 -8.82 12.91
C PRO A 78 1.04 -8.67 12.63
N LEU A 79 0.34 -7.83 13.42
CA LEU A 79 -1.08 -7.55 13.26
C LEU A 79 -1.36 -6.65 12.06
N PHE A 80 -0.38 -5.86 11.60
CA PHE A 80 -0.54 -5.01 10.44
C PHE A 80 0.09 -5.64 9.20
N VAL A 81 -0.63 -5.55 8.09
CA VAL A 81 -0.11 -5.90 6.77
C VAL A 81 -0.25 -4.69 5.87
N PHE A 82 0.84 -4.30 5.24
CA PHE A 82 0.88 -3.17 4.33
C PHE A 82 1.02 -3.67 2.90
N HIS A 83 0.33 -2.99 2.00
CA HIS A 83 0.46 -3.13 0.56
C HIS A 83 0.91 -1.77 0.02
N ASP A 84 2.09 -1.69 -0.60
CA ASP A 84 2.59 -0.44 -1.19
C ASP A 84 2.24 -0.40 -2.68
N SER A 85 1.35 0.50 -3.09
CA SER A 85 1.08 0.69 -4.50
C SER A 85 2.27 1.41 -5.12
N ARG A 86 3.03 0.68 -5.95
CA ARG A 86 4.10 1.22 -6.80
C ARG A 86 3.74 2.64 -7.26
N GLY A 87 4.47 3.65 -6.78
CA GLY A 87 4.13 5.03 -7.11
C GLY A 87 4.17 5.27 -8.64
N ILE A 88 3.20 6.03 -9.16
CA ILE A 88 3.23 6.53 -10.54
C ILE A 88 4.36 7.57 -10.63
N GLU A 89 5.23 7.46 -11.63
CA GLU A 89 6.34 8.40 -11.82
C GLU A 89 5.80 9.80 -12.16
N ALA A 90 6.31 10.83 -11.47
CA ALA A 90 6.07 12.22 -11.90
C ALA A 90 6.77 12.37 -13.26
N GLY A 91 5.98 12.60 -14.32
CA GLY A 91 6.44 12.55 -15.70
C GLY A 91 5.89 11.38 -16.54
N ALA A 92 5.37 10.31 -15.93
CA ALA A 92 4.49 9.33 -16.61
C ALA A 92 3.03 9.80 -16.58
N GLU A 93 2.84 11.11 -16.77
CA GLU A 93 1.56 11.83 -16.68
C GLU A 93 0.79 11.76 -18.01
N HIS A 94 1.11 10.79 -18.86
CA HIS A 94 0.21 10.45 -19.94
C HIS A 94 -1.04 9.81 -19.33
N GLU A 95 -2.20 10.33 -19.74
CA GLU A 95 -3.51 9.90 -19.25
C GLU A 95 -3.66 8.37 -19.25
N LYS A 96 -3.18 7.70 -20.31
CA LYS A 96 -3.20 6.24 -20.45
C LYS A 96 -2.45 5.51 -19.33
N ASP A 97 -1.26 5.98 -18.95
CA ASP A 97 -0.47 5.35 -17.88
C ASP A 97 -1.14 5.55 -16.52
N SER A 98 -1.72 6.73 -16.28
CA SER A 98 -2.50 7.03 -15.08
C SER A 98 -3.76 6.15 -14.99
N GLN A 99 -4.43 5.94 -16.11
CA GLN A 99 -5.65 5.14 -16.20
C GLN A 99 -5.37 3.65 -15.97
N LEU A 100 -4.35 3.08 -16.62
CA LEU A 100 -3.91 1.69 -16.41
C LEU A 100 -3.50 1.43 -14.96
N ARG A 101 -2.81 2.37 -14.33
CA ARG A 101 -2.39 2.24 -12.93
C ARG A 101 -3.56 2.39 -11.96
N THR A 102 -4.49 3.29 -12.26
CA THR A 102 -5.74 3.42 -11.49
C THR A 102 -6.59 2.16 -11.60
N GLU A 103 -6.70 1.58 -12.80
CA GLU A 103 -7.37 0.30 -13.03
C GLU A 103 -6.72 -0.84 -12.24
N TYR A 104 -5.39 -0.93 -12.25
CA TYR A 104 -4.65 -1.92 -11.46
C TYR A 104 -4.93 -1.80 -9.95
N LEU A 105 -4.96 -0.56 -9.42
CA LEU A 105 -5.30 -0.29 -8.03
C LEU A 105 -6.75 -0.70 -7.69
N TRP A 106 -7.70 -0.32 -8.53
CA TRP A 106 -9.11 -0.67 -8.34
C TRP A 106 -9.37 -2.17 -8.48
N ASN A 107 -8.67 -2.86 -9.38
CA ASN A 107 -8.74 -4.31 -9.50
C ASN A 107 -8.23 -5.01 -8.24
N PHE A 108 -7.12 -4.53 -7.66
CA PHE A 108 -6.63 -5.01 -6.37
C PHE A 108 -7.65 -4.76 -5.24
N LEU A 109 -8.21 -3.54 -5.14
CA LEU A 109 -9.21 -3.19 -4.13
C LEU A 109 -10.47 -4.05 -4.27
N ARG A 110 -11.00 -4.23 -5.49
CA ARG A 110 -12.17 -5.08 -5.78
C ARG A 110 -11.90 -6.53 -5.43
N LYS A 111 -10.75 -7.08 -5.83
CA LYS A 111 -10.34 -8.44 -5.47
C LYS A 111 -10.31 -8.63 -3.95
N ARG A 112 -9.70 -7.69 -3.23
CA ARG A 112 -9.62 -7.73 -1.76
C ARG A 112 -10.97 -7.52 -1.09
N SER A 113 -11.84 -6.65 -1.60
CA SER A 113 -13.18 -6.45 -1.04
C SER A 113 -14.08 -7.67 -1.20
N MET A 114 -13.85 -8.49 -2.22
CA MET A 114 -14.56 -9.75 -2.44
C MET A 114 -13.98 -10.94 -1.66
N SER A 115 -12.93 -10.75 -0.84
CA SER A 115 -12.36 -11.84 -0.06
C SER A 115 -13.31 -12.33 1.02
N GLU A 116 -13.53 -13.64 1.10
CA GLU A 116 -14.48 -14.27 2.04
C GLU A 116 -14.15 -13.97 3.51
N ARG A 117 -12.84 -13.96 3.84
CA ARG A 117 -12.37 -13.73 5.20
C ARG A 117 -12.02 -12.25 5.37
N ILE A 118 -12.56 -11.64 6.42
CA ILE A 118 -12.29 -10.22 6.77
C ILE A 118 -10.79 -9.93 6.84
N LYS A 119 -10.01 -10.84 7.44
CA LYS A 119 -8.55 -10.71 7.55
C LYS A 119 -7.80 -10.61 6.22
N ASP A 120 -8.43 -10.98 5.10
CA ASP A 120 -7.84 -10.92 3.76
C ASP A 120 -8.28 -9.67 2.97
N GLN A 121 -9.27 -8.93 3.47
CA GLN A 121 -9.77 -7.69 2.89
C GLN A 121 -8.86 -6.49 3.24
N ILE A 122 -8.94 -5.42 2.44
CA ILE A 122 -8.32 -4.12 2.78
C ILE A 122 -9.21 -3.40 3.79
N HIS A 123 -8.60 -2.93 4.88
CA HIS A 123 -9.31 -2.29 5.99
C HIS A 123 -9.16 -0.77 5.97
N ALA A 124 -8.05 -0.27 5.43
CA ALA A 124 -7.81 1.16 5.25
C ALA A 124 -6.98 1.42 3.98
N VAL A 125 -7.19 2.60 3.40
CA VAL A 125 -6.36 3.14 2.32
C VAL A 125 -5.71 4.42 2.82
N TRP A 126 -4.39 4.48 2.74
CA TRP A 126 -3.61 5.70 3.00
C TRP A 126 -3.20 6.32 1.68
N PHE A 127 -3.82 7.44 1.33
CA PHE A 127 -3.48 8.20 0.14
C PHE A 127 -2.42 9.25 0.48
N CYS A 128 -1.17 9.02 0.06
CA CYS A 128 -0.07 9.95 0.22
C CYS A 128 -0.08 11.00 -0.89
N ILE A 129 -0.39 12.24 -0.51
CA ILE A 129 -0.38 13.42 -1.36
C ILE A 129 0.88 14.25 -1.03
N PRO A 130 1.78 14.51 -1.98
CA PRO A 130 2.91 15.41 -1.78
C PRO A 130 2.46 16.84 -1.47
N MET A 131 3.20 17.52 -0.60
CA MET A 131 2.92 18.90 -0.19
C MET A 131 3.83 19.93 -0.89
N ASP A 132 4.60 19.50 -1.89
CA ASP A 132 5.50 20.34 -2.69
C ASP A 132 4.79 21.06 -3.85
N GLU A 133 3.50 20.76 -4.10
CA GLU A 133 2.67 21.43 -5.11
C GLU A 133 1.71 22.46 -4.49
N GLN A 134 1.53 23.60 -5.16
CA GLN A 134 0.67 24.69 -4.68
C GLN A 134 -0.82 24.32 -4.53
N ARG A 135 -1.31 23.30 -5.24
CA ARG A 135 -2.73 22.89 -5.23
C ARG A 135 -2.87 21.37 -5.41
N ALA A 136 -2.70 20.60 -4.35
CA ALA A 136 -2.98 19.17 -4.39
C ALA A 136 -4.46 18.86 -4.02
N PRO A 137 -5.09 17.82 -4.59
CA PRO A 137 -4.58 16.93 -5.62
C PRO A 137 -4.52 17.60 -7.01
N SER A 138 -3.40 17.44 -7.70
CA SER A 138 -3.11 18.09 -8.99
C SER A 138 -2.55 17.14 -10.03
N ALA A 139 -1.95 16.01 -9.64
CA ALA A 139 -1.47 15.06 -10.63
C ALA A 139 -2.63 14.31 -11.29
N GLN A 140 -2.46 14.00 -12.57
CA GLN A 140 -3.44 13.23 -13.35
C GLN A 140 -3.84 11.92 -12.65
N PHE A 141 -2.89 11.24 -12.03
CA PHE A 141 -3.15 10.07 -11.20
C PHE A 141 -4.20 10.31 -10.11
N GLU A 142 -4.03 11.39 -9.34
CA GLU A 142 -4.86 11.69 -8.18
C GLU A 142 -6.28 12.01 -8.64
N LEU A 143 -6.40 12.84 -9.69
CA LEU A 143 -7.67 13.17 -10.31
C LEU A 143 -8.37 11.94 -10.90
N THR A 144 -7.65 11.09 -11.64
CA THR A 144 -8.22 9.86 -12.22
C THR A 144 -8.64 8.88 -11.13
N PHE A 145 -7.90 8.75 -10.03
CA PHE A 145 -8.25 7.86 -8.93
C PHE A 145 -9.59 8.24 -8.26
N PHE A 146 -9.82 9.54 -8.01
CA PHE A 146 -11.04 10.01 -7.34
C PHE A 146 -12.27 10.14 -8.25
N ASN A 147 -12.08 10.07 -9.58
CA ASN A 147 -13.16 10.15 -10.58
C ASN A 147 -13.54 8.78 -11.17
N ALA A 148 -12.92 7.69 -10.72
CA ALA A 148 -13.08 6.33 -11.25
C ALA A 148 -14.18 5.52 -10.53
#